data_AF-A0A8T5PYF7-F1
#
_entry.id   AF-A0A8T5PYF7-F1
#
_cell.length_a   1.000
_cell.length_b   1.000
_cell.length_c   1.000
_cell.angle_alpha   90.00
_cell.angle_beta   90.00
_cell.angle_gamma   90.00
#
_symmetry.space_group_name_H-M   'P 1'
#
loop_
_entity.id
_entity.type
_entity.pdbx_description
1 polymer ?
#
loop_
_entity_poly.entity_id
_entity_poly.type
_entity_poly.pdbx_seq_one_letter_code
_entity_poly.pdbx_strand_id
1 'polypeptide(L)'
;MKLLRGLVDLYLSDWKYWDNNCAQRLSDAGDYLRIIKRNHRQASKDAELVIRHLVMPNHFECCTRPILEHIAENFGERVVVNIMGQYRPEYKAGKHKDINRTLRAVELRKATELAERLGLCFII
;
A
#
# COMPACT_ATOMS: atom_id res chain seq x y z
N MET A 1 -18.93 -1.96 2.93
CA MET A 1 -18.81 -1.48 4.32
C MET A 1 -20.07 -0.70 4.68
N LYS A 2 -21.22 -1.38 4.86
CA LYS A 2 -22.51 -0.70 5.12
C LYS A 2 -22.81 -0.54 6.61
N LEU A 3 -22.38 -1.51 7.43
CA LEU A 3 -22.63 -1.54 8.87
C LEU A 3 -21.87 -0.47 9.66
N LEU A 4 -20.72 -0.02 9.14
CA LEU A 4 -19.85 0.97 9.80
C LEU A 4 -20.06 2.39 9.27
N ARG A 5 -20.93 2.57 8.27
CA ARG A 5 -21.12 3.84 7.58
C ARG A 5 -21.65 4.90 8.54
N GLY A 6 -21.01 6.06 8.58
CA GLY A 6 -21.37 7.18 9.46
C GLY A 6 -21.04 6.98 10.94
N LEU A 7 -20.35 5.90 11.31
CA LEU A 7 -19.85 5.65 12.68
C LEU A 7 -18.34 5.83 12.82
N VAL A 8 -17.62 5.80 11.71
CA VAL A 8 -16.15 5.82 11.67
C VAL A 8 -15.69 7.17 11.18
N ASP A 9 -14.83 7.84 11.94
CA ASP A 9 -14.22 9.11 11.54
C ASP A 9 -12.98 8.90 10.64
N LEU A 10 -12.28 7.78 10.83
CA LEU A 10 -11.02 7.48 10.14
C LEU A 10 -10.87 5.99 9.84
N TYR A 11 -10.56 5.67 8.59
CA TYR A 11 -10.13 4.35 8.16
C TYR A 11 -8.60 4.30 7.99
N LEU A 12 -7.98 3.28 8.58
CA LEU A 12 -6.57 2.97 8.36
C LEU A 12 -6.46 1.66 7.58
N SER A 13 -5.84 1.69 6.40
CA SER A 13 -5.75 0.51 5.53
C SER A 13 -4.32 0.18 5.14
N ASP A 14 -3.99 -1.11 5.12
CA ASP A 14 -2.72 -1.61 4.59
C ASP A 14 -2.86 -2.00 3.12
N TRP A 15 -2.15 -1.27 2.24
CA TRP A 15 -2.01 -1.62 0.81
C TRP A 15 -0.61 -2.17 0.54
N LYS A 16 -0.48 -3.50 0.49
CA LYS A 16 0.80 -4.20 0.30
C LYS A 16 1.08 -4.56 -1.16
N TYR A 17 0.05 -4.97 -1.90
CA TYR A 17 0.21 -5.55 -3.24
C TYR A 17 -0.62 -4.84 -4.30
N TRP A 18 -0.02 -4.60 -5.46
CA TRP A 18 -0.77 -4.27 -6.68
C TRP A 18 -1.00 -5.52 -7.51
N ASP A 19 0.06 -6.30 -7.72
CA ASP A 19 0.01 -7.56 -8.45
C ASP A 19 -0.64 -8.67 -7.60
N ASN A 20 -1.75 -9.23 -8.10
CA ASN A 20 -2.44 -10.35 -7.46
C ASN A 20 -1.58 -11.61 -7.37
N ASN A 21 -0.58 -11.80 -8.26
CA ASN A 21 0.36 -12.91 -8.13
C ASN A 21 1.25 -12.74 -6.89
N CYS A 22 1.66 -11.51 -6.58
CA CYS A 22 2.38 -11.21 -5.34
C CYS A 22 1.49 -11.45 -4.13
N ALA A 23 0.23 -10.98 -4.17
CA ALA A 23 -0.73 -11.18 -3.09
C ALA A 23 -1.05 -12.66 -2.83
N GLN A 24 -1.25 -13.44 -3.89
CA GLN A 24 -1.48 -14.89 -3.80
C GLN A 24 -0.25 -15.61 -3.24
N ARG A 25 0.93 -15.35 -3.81
CA ARG A 25 2.17 -16.05 -3.43
C ARG A 25 2.62 -15.73 -2.00
N LEU A 26 2.48 -14.47 -1.58
CA LEU A 26 3.02 -13.98 -0.30
C LEU A 26 2.00 -13.96 0.82
N SER A 27 0.70 -13.99 0.52
CA SER A 27 -0.37 -13.85 1.53
C SER A 27 -1.65 -14.66 1.25
N ASP A 28 -1.64 -15.55 0.25
CA ASP A 28 -2.82 -16.36 -0.14
C ASP A 28 -4.06 -15.51 -0.44
N ALA A 29 -3.84 -14.34 -1.05
CA ALA A 29 -4.86 -13.32 -1.29
C ALA A 29 -5.04 -13.00 -2.78
N GLY A 30 -5.45 -13.96 -3.60
CA GLY A 30 -5.53 -13.80 -5.06
C GLY A 30 -6.48 -12.71 -5.58
N ASP A 31 -7.48 -12.31 -4.79
CA ASP A 31 -8.43 -11.24 -5.15
C ASP A 31 -8.10 -9.87 -4.53
N TYR A 32 -6.90 -9.72 -3.97
CA TYR A 32 -6.49 -8.57 -3.14
C TYR A 32 -6.75 -7.23 -3.82
N LEU A 33 -6.29 -7.04 -5.06
CA LEU A 33 -6.39 -5.76 -5.76
C LEU A 33 -7.85 -5.32 -5.97
N ARG A 34 -8.73 -6.26 -6.34
CA ARG A 34 -10.16 -5.99 -6.54
C ARG A 34 -10.82 -5.55 -5.25
N ILE A 35 -10.53 -6.24 -4.15
CA ILE A 35 -11.14 -5.98 -2.85
C ILE A 35 -10.65 -4.67 -2.25
N ILE A 36 -9.33 -4.40 -2.28
CA ILE A 36 -8.78 -3.19 -1.67
C ILE A 36 -9.23 -1.93 -2.40
N LYS A 37 -9.23 -1.92 -3.75
CA LYS A 37 -9.74 -0.78 -4.54
C LYS A 37 -11.21 -0.51 -4.26
N ARG A 38 -12.03 -1.57 -4.17
CA ARG A 38 -13.45 -1.46 -3.80
C ARG A 38 -13.60 -0.86 -2.39
N ASN A 39 -12.80 -1.33 -1.44
CA ASN A 39 -12.87 -0.88 -0.05
C ASN A 39 -12.42 0.58 0.10
N HIS A 40 -11.29 0.98 -0.50
CA HIS A 40 -10.81 2.37 -0.47
C HIS A 40 -11.81 3.34 -1.10
N ARG A 41 -12.40 2.98 -2.25
CA ARG A 41 -13.46 3.81 -2.88
C ARG A 41 -14.69 3.97 -1.98
N GLN A 42 -15.00 3.00 -1.13
CA GLN A 42 -16.11 3.10 -0.18
C GLN A 42 -15.71 3.91 1.05
N ALA A 43 -14.53 3.64 1.62
CA ALA A 43 -14.00 4.32 2.80
C ALA A 43 -13.79 5.82 2.55
N SER A 44 -13.16 6.19 1.44
CA SER A 44 -12.85 7.59 1.09
C SER A 44 -14.09 8.47 0.83
N LYS A 45 -15.28 7.87 0.78
CA LYS A 45 -16.57 8.59 0.63
C LYS A 45 -17.32 8.70 1.94
N ASP A 46 -16.93 7.89 2.92
CA ASP A 46 -17.61 7.74 4.20
C ASP A 46 -16.86 8.51 5.30
N ALA A 47 -15.54 8.43 5.30
CA ALA A 47 -14.70 9.03 6.32
C ALA A 47 -13.30 9.37 5.78
N GLU A 48 -12.45 9.93 6.63
CA GLU A 48 -11.03 10.10 6.30
C GLU A 48 -10.36 8.74 6.07
N LEU A 49 -9.39 8.69 5.16
CA LEU A 49 -8.70 7.46 4.80
C LEU A 49 -7.19 7.69 4.79
N VAL A 50 -6.49 6.91 5.62
CA VAL A 50 -5.03 6.81 5.63
C VAL A 50 -4.63 5.47 5.02
N ILE A 51 -3.87 5.52 3.94
CA ILE A 51 -3.37 4.32 3.24
C ILE A 51 -1.92 4.09 3.66
N ARG A 52 -1.68 3.01 4.39
CA ARG A 52 -0.34 2.54 4.72
C ARG A 52 0.20 1.64 3.64
N HIS A 53 1.32 2.02 3.04
CA HIS A 53 2.02 1.22 2.06
C HIS A 53 3.36 0.76 2.63
N LEU A 54 3.48 -0.53 2.91
CA LEU A 54 4.74 -1.15 3.32
C LEU A 54 5.61 -1.38 2.08
N VAL A 55 6.69 -0.63 1.96
CA VAL A 55 7.65 -0.81 0.88
C VAL A 55 8.39 -2.13 1.12
N MET A 56 8.26 -3.06 0.17
CA MET A 56 8.91 -4.35 0.23
C MET A 56 10.14 -4.39 -0.68
N PRO A 57 11.21 -5.08 -0.27
CA PRO A 57 12.41 -5.25 -1.10
C PRO A 57 12.07 -5.90 -2.44
N ASN A 58 12.64 -5.42 -3.54
CA ASN A 58 12.44 -5.93 -4.90
C ASN A 58 11.00 -5.84 -5.46
N HIS A 59 10.06 -5.18 -4.77
CA HIS A 59 8.66 -5.05 -5.19
C HIS A 59 8.27 -3.62 -5.62
N PHE A 60 9.26 -2.79 -5.93
CA PHE A 60 9.00 -1.41 -6.30
C PHE A 60 8.19 -1.29 -7.60
N GLU A 61 8.62 -1.98 -8.65
CA GLU A 61 8.00 -1.90 -9.99
C GLU A 61 6.61 -2.54 -10.03
N CYS A 62 6.47 -3.74 -9.46
CA CYS A 62 5.23 -4.51 -9.55
C CYS A 62 4.17 -4.07 -8.52
N CYS A 63 4.56 -3.48 -7.38
CA CYS A 63 3.65 -3.11 -6.30
C CYS A 63 3.72 -1.63 -5.92
N THR A 64 4.86 -1.12 -5.46
CA THR A 64 4.93 0.23 -4.88
C THR A 64 4.56 1.33 -5.87
N ARG A 65 5.21 1.36 -7.05
CA ARG A 65 4.94 2.36 -8.08
C ARG A 65 3.47 2.40 -8.48
N PRO A 66 2.85 1.29 -8.94
CA PRO A 66 1.47 1.35 -9.39
C PRO A 66 0.47 1.64 -8.26
N ILE A 67 0.79 1.29 -7.01
CA ILE A 67 -0.02 1.72 -5.85
C ILE A 67 0.00 3.25 -5.73
N LEU A 68 1.18 3.86 -5.71
CA LEU A 68 1.31 5.31 -5.55
C LEU A 68 0.68 6.07 -6.72
N GLU A 69 0.92 5.63 -7.97
CA GLU A 69 0.30 6.18 -9.17
C GLU A 69 -1.23 6.09 -9.08
N HIS A 70 -1.76 4.92 -8.72
CA HIS A 70 -3.20 4.74 -8.58
C HIS A 70 -3.80 5.63 -7.48
N ILE A 71 -3.10 5.80 -6.37
CA ILE A 71 -3.56 6.67 -5.29
C ILE A 71 -3.64 8.12 -5.76
N ALA A 72 -2.60 8.61 -6.45
CA ALA A 72 -2.55 9.95 -6.99
C ALA A 72 -3.69 10.20 -8.00
N GLU A 73 -3.92 9.25 -8.92
CA GLU A 73 -4.96 9.35 -9.94
C GLU A 73 -6.39 9.31 -9.37
N ASN A 74 -6.64 8.51 -8.33
CA ASN A 74 -8.02 8.20 -7.90
C ASN A 74 -8.44 8.93 -6.63
N PHE A 75 -7.50 9.23 -5.74
CA PHE A 75 -7.79 9.83 -4.44
C PHE A 75 -7.20 11.23 -4.32
N GLY A 76 -6.00 11.46 -4.88
CA GLY A 76 -5.29 12.75 -4.79
C GLY A 76 -5.07 13.15 -3.32
N GLU A 77 -5.32 14.43 -3.01
CA GLU A 77 -5.14 14.99 -1.67
C GLU A 77 -6.20 14.54 -0.63
N ARG A 78 -7.21 13.76 -1.04
CA ARG A 78 -8.26 13.28 -0.12
C ARG A 78 -7.81 12.20 0.85
N VAL A 79 -6.61 11.67 0.66
CA VAL A 79 -6.05 10.60 1.48
C VAL A 79 -4.63 10.94 1.88
N VAL A 80 -4.25 10.51 3.08
CA VAL A 80 -2.85 10.57 3.52
C VAL A 80 -2.22 9.21 3.26
N VAL A 81 -1.05 9.20 2.64
CA VAL A 81 -0.27 7.98 2.40
C VAL A 81 0.80 7.85 3.49
N ASN A 82 0.87 6.71 4.16
CA ASN A 82 1.97 6.40 5.07
C ASN A 82 2.92 5.41 4.36
N ILE A 83 4.09 5.88 3.96
CA ILE A 83 5.11 5.10 3.24
C ILE A 83 6.04 4.45 4.27
N MET A 84 5.80 3.18 4.57
CA MET A 84 6.50 2.49 5.65
C MET A 84 7.76 1.78 5.13
N GLY A 85 8.93 2.16 5.67
CA GLY A 85 10.22 1.50 5.41
C GLY A 85 10.54 0.31 6.32
N GLN A 86 9.61 -0.10 7.20
CA GLN A 86 9.86 -0.97 8.35
C GLN A 86 9.72 -2.48 8.04
N TYR A 87 9.99 -2.91 6.80
CA TYR A 87 9.87 -4.32 6.43
C TYR A 87 10.92 -5.20 7.14
N ARG A 88 10.46 -6.27 7.80
CA ARG A 88 11.31 -7.28 8.46
C ARG A 88 11.05 -8.67 7.86
N PRO A 89 12.09 -9.38 7.38
CA PRO A 89 11.94 -10.70 6.78
C PRO A 89 11.75 -11.79 7.85
N GLU A 90 10.55 -11.85 8.43
CA GLU A 90 10.21 -12.80 9.49
C GLU A 90 9.35 -13.98 8.98
N TYR A 91 9.20 -15.00 9.84
CA TYR A 91 8.37 -16.19 9.56
C TYR A 91 8.76 -16.92 8.26
N LYS A 92 7.85 -16.99 7.28
CA LYS A 92 8.05 -17.67 5.99
C LYS A 92 8.76 -16.80 4.95
N ALA A 93 9.11 -15.55 5.26
CA ALA A 93 9.84 -14.67 4.34
C ALA A 93 11.15 -15.32 3.82
N GLY A 94 11.81 -16.13 4.66
CA GLY A 94 12.99 -16.93 4.29
C GLY A 94 12.79 -17.86 3.08
N LYS A 95 11.55 -18.23 2.76
CA LYS A 95 11.20 -19.08 1.62
C LYS A 95 11.12 -18.30 0.29
N HIS A 96 11.15 -16.97 0.35
CA HIS A 96 10.93 -16.09 -0.79
C HIS A 96 12.17 -15.22 -1.01
N LYS A 97 13.03 -15.61 -1.95
CA LYS A 97 14.32 -14.94 -2.23
C LYS A 97 14.17 -13.44 -2.53
N ASP A 98 13.06 -13.04 -3.13
CA ASP A 98 12.74 -11.66 -3.46
C ASP A 98 12.47 -10.79 -2.22
N ILE A 99 11.95 -11.37 -1.12
CA ILE A 99 11.64 -10.62 0.10
C ILE A 99 12.44 -11.05 1.33
N ASN A 100 13.40 -11.95 1.19
CA ASN A 100 14.23 -12.44 2.30
C ASN A 100 15.39 -11.50 2.67
N ARG A 101 15.10 -10.21 2.83
CA ARG A 101 16.06 -9.21 3.34
C ARG A 101 15.35 -7.99 3.86
N THR A 102 16.02 -7.18 4.66
CA THR A 102 15.52 -5.85 5.02
C THR A 102 15.51 -4.92 3.80
N LEU A 103 14.69 -3.87 3.91
CA LEU A 103 14.58 -2.84 2.89
C LEU A 103 15.88 -2.02 2.81
N ARG A 104 16.38 -1.77 1.59
CA ARG A 104 17.52 -0.87 1.40
C ARG A 104 17.03 0.58 1.43
N ALA A 105 17.86 1.49 1.95
CA ALA A 105 17.55 2.92 1.98
C ALA A 105 17.18 3.48 0.58
N VAL A 106 17.81 2.97 -0.48
CA VAL A 106 17.51 3.35 -1.87
C VAL A 106 16.10 2.97 -2.32
N GLU A 107 15.51 1.90 -1.77
CA GLU A 107 14.16 1.47 -2.13
C GLU A 107 13.12 2.36 -1.46
N LEU A 108 13.34 2.73 -0.19
CA LEU A 108 12.51 3.70 0.50
C LEU A 108 12.60 5.08 -0.17
N ARG A 109 13.82 5.55 -0.46
CA ARG A 109 14.04 6.83 -1.14
C ARG A 109 13.34 6.89 -2.50
N LYS A 110 13.40 5.81 -3.29
CA LYS A 110 12.66 5.73 -4.56
C LYS A 110 11.14 5.87 -4.38
N ALA A 111 10.58 5.29 -3.31
CA ALA A 111 9.15 5.39 -3.01
C ALA A 111 8.76 6.82 -2.61
N THR A 112 9.56 7.47 -1.75
CA THR A 112 9.29 8.85 -1.31
C THR A 112 9.47 9.85 -2.46
N GLU A 113 10.54 9.73 -3.26
CA GLU A 113 10.77 10.57 -4.45
C GLU A 113 9.65 10.41 -5.49
N LEU A 114 9.07 9.22 -5.62
CA LEU A 114 7.90 9.02 -6.48
C LEU A 114 6.66 9.69 -5.89
N ALA A 115 6.41 9.54 -4.59
CA ALA A 115 5.26 10.17 -3.94
C ALA A 115 5.31 11.70 -4.00
N GLU A 116 6.49 12.30 -3.83
CA GLU A 116 6.73 13.74 -4.02
C GLU A 116 6.42 14.17 -5.45
N ARG A 117 6.95 13.45 -6.45
CA ARG A 117 6.68 13.76 -7.88
C ARG A 117 5.21 13.65 -8.25
N LEU A 118 4.47 12.74 -7.61
CA LEU A 118 3.04 12.56 -7.80
C LEU A 118 2.19 13.57 -7.01
N GLY A 119 2.80 14.42 -6.18
CA GLY A 119 2.07 15.40 -5.36
C GLY A 119 1.22 14.77 -4.26
N LEU A 120 1.59 13.59 -3.75
CA LEU A 120 0.85 12.93 -2.68
C LEU A 120 1.06 13.63 -1.33
N CYS A 121 0.01 13.69 -0.51
CA CYS A 121 0.15 13.99 0.91
C CYS A 121 0.64 12.72 1.63
N PHE A 122 1.89 12.69 2.12
CA PHE A 122 2.44 11.49 2.74
C PHE A 122 3.29 11.72 3.99
N ILE A 123 3.36 10.68 4.82
CA ILE A 123 4.21 10.53 6.01
C ILE A 123 5.09 9.27 5.86
N ILE A 124 6.19 9.18 6.60
CA ILE A 124 7.17 8.08 6.56
C ILE A 124 7.24 7.39 7.93
#